data_AF-A0A2E2QID7-F1
#
_entry.id   AF-A0A2E2QID7-F1
#
_cell.length_a   1.000
_cell.length_b   1.000
_cell.length_c   1.000
_cell.angle_alpha   90.00
_cell.angle_beta   90.00
_cell.angle_gamma   90.00
#
_symmetry.space_group_name_H-M   'P 1'
#
loop_
_entity.id
_entity.type
_entity.pdbx_description
1 polymer ?
#
loop_
_entity_poly.entity_id
_entity_poly.type
_entity_poly.pdbx_seq_one_letter_code
_entity_poly.pdbx_strand_id
1 'polypeptide(L)' 'MPLKPRIISGQEAAEYLGYSGPTDAFKKFCREIGVKPIRRGRYDIQQIDAALDSLLGHDKRDDEWHKRLNRL' A
#
# COMPACT_ATOMS: atom_id res chain seq x y z
N MET A 1 -12.35 16.71 -10.14
CA MET A 1 -13.27 16.53 -9.00
C MET A 1 -12.53 15.73 -7.94
N PRO A 2 -12.43 16.17 -6.67
CA PRO A 2 -11.83 15.33 -5.65
C PRO A 2 -12.74 14.11 -5.45
N LEU A 3 -12.21 12.91 -5.72
CA LEU A 3 -12.90 11.66 -5.40
C LEU A 3 -13.08 11.62 -3.89
N LYS A 4 -14.31 11.46 -3.40
CA LYS A 4 -14.55 11.31 -1.96
C LYS A 4 -13.77 10.09 -1.46
N PRO A 5 -13.05 10.19 -0.33
CA PRO A 5 -12.32 9.06 0.25
C PRO A 5 -13.31 7.94 0.56
N ARG A 6 -13.06 6.75 0.00
CA ARG A 6 -13.94 5.60 0.17
C ARG A 6 -13.46 4.83 1.38
N ILE A 7 -14.09 5.12 2.52
CA ILE A 7 -13.76 4.53 3.80
C ILE A 7 -14.41 3.15 3.92
N ILE A 8 -13.59 2.12 4.13
CA ILE A 8 -13.99 0.73 4.29
C ILE A 8 -13.61 0.21 5.69
N SER A 9 -14.27 -0.85 6.13
CA SER A 9 -13.93 -1.53 7.37
C SER A 9 -12.57 -2.24 7.28
N GLY A 10 -11.99 -2.60 8.43
CA GLY A 10 -10.77 -3.41 8.46
C GLY A 10 -10.95 -4.80 7.84
N GLN A 11 -12.16 -5.36 7.90
CA GLN A 11 -12.48 -6.63 7.25
C GLN A 11 -12.45 -6.49 5.73
N GLU A 12 -13.18 -5.50 5.19
CA GLU A 12 -13.18 -5.22 3.75
C GLU A 12 -11.78 -4.88 3.23
N ALA A 13 -10.99 -4.11 4.00
CA ALA A 13 -9.61 -3.79 3.62
C ALA A 13 -8.69 -5.01 3.61
N ALA A 14 -8.88 -5.93 4.57
CA ALA A 14 -8.13 -7.17 4.61
C ALA A 14 -8.47 -8.07 3.43
N GLU A 15 -9.77 -8.28 3.15
CA GLU A 15 -10.25 -9.05 2.01
C GLU A 15 -9.77 -8.46 0.67
N TYR A 16 -9.78 -7.13 0.56
CA TYR A 16 -9.25 -6.42 -0.62
C TYR A 16 -7.77 -6.73 -0.89
N LEU A 17 -6.98 -6.87 0.18
CA LEU A 17 -5.56 -7.23 0.10
C LEU A 17 -5.30 -8.75 0.11
N GLY A 18 -6.35 -9.58 0.06
CA GLY A 18 -6.25 -11.04 0.05
C GLY A 18 -6.00 -11.69 1.42
N TYR A 19 -6.15 -10.95 2.52
CA TYR A 19 -6.11 -11.50 3.88
C TYR A 19 -7.46 -12.05 4.29
N SER A 20 -7.47 -13.05 5.19
CA SER A 20 -8.70 -13.62 5.75
C SER A 20 -9.45 -12.69 6.72
N GLY A 21 -8.82 -11.61 7.16
CA GLY A 21 -9.40 -10.61 8.06
C GLY A 21 -8.36 -9.65 8.64
N PRO A 22 -8.76 -8.71 9.52
CA PRO A 22 -7.91 -7.66 10.09
C PRO A 22 -6.98 -8.20 11.20
N THR A 23 -6.24 -9.24 10.87
CA THR A 23 -5.24 -9.90 11.71
C THR A 23 -4.03 -9.00 11.95
N ASP A 24 -3.14 -9.40 12.86
CA ASP A 24 -1.92 -8.63 13.11
C ASP A 24 -0.95 -8.65 11.92
N ALA A 25 -0.98 -9.68 11.08
CA ALA A 25 -0.25 -9.71 9.82
C ALA A 25 -0.71 -8.60 8.87
N PHE A 26 -2.03 -8.46 8.67
CA PHE A 26 -2.62 -7.37 7.89
C PHE A 26 -2.24 -6.00 8.46
N LYS A 27 -2.39 -5.79 9.78
CA LYS A 27 -2.05 -4.52 10.42
C LYS A 27 -0.57 -4.18 10.27
N LYS A 28 0.30 -5.19 10.37
CA LYS A 28 1.74 -5.05 10.18
C LYS A 28 2.04 -4.63 8.73
N PHE A 29 1.45 -5.31 7.76
CA PHE A 29 1.58 -4.97 6.35
C PHE A 29 1.13 -3.52 6.07
N CYS A 30 -0.07 -3.12 6.52
CA CYS A 30 -0.54 -1.74 6.37
C CYS A 30 0.46 -0.73 6.94
N ARG A 31 1.06 -1.02 8.10
CA ARG A 31 2.08 -0.15 8.71
C ARG A 31 3.37 -0.11 7.88
N GLU A 32 3.81 -1.24 7.33
CA GLU A 32 5.02 -1.33 6.47
C GLU A 32 4.86 -0.51 5.19
N ILE A 33 3.67 -0.54 4.58
CA ILE A 33 3.35 0.25 3.39
C ILE A 33 2.96 1.71 3.72
N GLY A 34 3.03 2.12 4.99
CA GLY A 34 2.74 3.49 5.43
C GLY A 34 1.26 3.86 5.53
N VAL A 35 0.35 2.90 5.37
CA VAL A 35 -1.10 3.09 5.52
C VAL A 35 -1.47 3.03 6.99
N LYS A 36 -2.17 4.08 7.47
CA LYS A 36 -2.64 4.16 8.85
C LYS A 36 -4.15 4.00 8.90
N PRO A 37 -4.69 3.21 9.86
CA PRO A 37 -6.12 3.20 10.09
C PRO A 37 -6.58 4.58 10.55
N ILE A 38 -7.73 5.00 10.08
CA ILE A 38 -8.29 6.33 10.36
C ILE A 38 -8.91 6.35 11.76
N ARG A 39 -10.06 5.69 11.93
CA ARG A 39 -10.79 5.60 13.21
C ARG A 39 -11.49 4.25 13.34
N ARG A 40 -11.45 3.66 14.53
CA ARG A 40 -12.03 2.34 14.84
C ARG A 40 -11.57 1.23 13.87
N GLY A 41 -10.32 1.29 13.40
CA GLY A 41 -9.77 0.28 12.49
C GLY A 41 -10.31 0.32 11.06
N ARG A 42 -10.89 1.45 10.62
CA ARG A 42 -11.29 1.68 9.22
C ARG A 42 -10.13 2.23 8.39
N TYR A 43 -10.17 1.97 7.09
CA TYR A 43 -9.14 2.34 6.12
C TYR A 43 -9.75 3.10 4.94
N ASP A 44 -8.96 3.94 4.29
CA ASP A 44 -9.32 4.54 3.00
C ASP A 44 -8.68 3.71 1.89
N ILE A 45 -9.51 3.22 0.98
CA ILE A 45 -9.04 2.39 -0.13
C ILE A 45 -8.08 3.17 -1.04
N GLN A 46 -8.30 4.49 -1.22
CA GLN A 46 -7.42 5.30 -2.07
C GLN A 46 -6.03 5.44 -1.46
N GLN A 47 -5.94 5.44 -0.13
CA GLN A 47 -4.65 5.48 0.56
C GLN A 47 -3.92 4.13 0.44
N ILE A 48 -4.66 3.02 0.45
CA ILE A 48 -4.11 1.69 0.19
C ILE A 48 -3.57 1.61 -1.23
N ASP A 49 -4.38 1.99 -2.23
CA ASP A 49 -3.98 1.97 -3.64
C ASP A 49 -2.76 2.85 -3.90
N ALA A 50 -2.76 4.08 -3.38
CA ALA A 50 -1.62 4.98 -3.53
C ALA A 50 -0.34 4.44 -2.88
N ALA A 51 -0.46 3.74 -1.75
CA ALA A 51 0.69 3.10 -1.10
C ALA A 51 1.21 1.90 -1.89
N LEU A 52 0.31 1.07 -2.45
CA LEU A 52 0.67 -0.03 -3.34
C LEU A 52 1.33 0.47 -4.62
N ASP A 53 0.78 1.49 -5.26
CA ASP A 53 1.38 2.13 -6.43
C ASP A 53 2.75 2.72 -6.12
N SER A 54 2.92 3.31 -4.94
CA SER A 54 4.23 3.82 -4.49
C SER A 54 5.25 2.72 -4.26
N LEU A 55 4.82 1.52 -3.85
CA LEU A 55 5.68 0.34 -3.69
C LEU A 55 6.09 -0.24 -5.05
N LEU A 56 5.13 -0.41 -5.95
CA LEU A 56 5.34 -0.96 -7.29
C LEU A 56 6.09 0.02 -8.20
N GLY A 57 5.87 1.33 -8.03
CA GLY A 57 6.57 2.39 -8.77
C GLY A 57 8.02 2.61 -8.33
N HIS A 58 8.42 2.05 -7.18
CA HIS A 58 9.78 2.12 -6.65
C HIS A 58 10.76 1.11 -7.27
N ASP A 59 10.35 0.42 -8.33
CA ASP A 59 11.18 -0.40 -9.22
C ASP A 59 11.99 0.44 -10.23
N LYS A 60 11.77 1.77 -10.29
CA LYS A 60 12.57 2.68 -11.15
C LYS A 60 13.99 3.00 -10.65
N ARG A 61 14.50 2.27 -9.66
CA ARG A 61 15.90 2.41 -9.21
C ARG A 61 16.83 1.32 -9.72
N ASP A 62 16.33 0.25 -10.33
CA ASP A 62 17.21 -0.76 -10.96
C ASP A 62 17.82 -0.27 -12.28
N ASP A 63 17.22 0.74 -12.92
CA ASP A 63 17.79 1.37 -14.12
C ASP A 63 19.12 2.12 -13.86
N GLU A 64 19.35 2.58 -12.62
CA GLU A 64 20.60 3.28 -12.28
C GLU A 64 21.77 2.31 -12.05
N TRP A 65 21.49 1.06 -11.68
CA TRP A 65 22.50 0.02 -11.50
C TRP A 65 22.99 -0.52 -12.85
N HIS A 66 22.08 -0.75 -13.80
CA HIS A 66 22.45 -1.22 -15.14
C HIS A 66 23.21 -0.18 -15.98
N LYS A 67 22.95 1.12 -15.83
CA LYS A 67 23.73 2.17 -16.52
C LYS A 67 25.16 2.33 -16.00
N ARG A 68 25.42 1.93 -14.76
CA ARG A 68 26.74 2.12 -14.11
C ARG A 68 27.72 0.98 -14.40
N LEU A 69 27.21 -0.22 -14.69
CA LEU A 69 28.04 -1.39 -15.03
C LEU A 69 28.48 -1.45 -16.50
N ASN A 70 27.77 -0.79 -17.42
CA ASN A 70 28.10 -0.79 -18.85
C ASN A 70 29.06 0.35 -19.26
N ARG A 71 29.72 0.98 -18.28
CA ARG A 71 30.67 2.09 -18.45
C ARG A 71 32.09 1.75 -17.94
N LEU A 72 32.37 0.48 -17.71
CA LEU A 72 33.69 -0.13 -17.50
C LEU A 72 33.97 -1.10 -18.65
#